data_AF-A0A661N7F9-F1
#
_entry.id   AF-A0A661N7F9-F1
#
_cell.length_a   1.000
_cell.length_b   1.000
_cell.length_c   1.000
_cell.angle_alpha   90.00
_cell.angle_beta   90.00
_cell.angle_gamma   90.00
#
_symmetry.space_group_name_H-M   'P 1'
#
loop_
_entity.id
_entity.type
_entity.pdbx_description
1 polymer ?
#
loop_
_entity_poly.entity_id
_entity_poly.type
_entity_poly.pdbx_seq_one_letter_code
_entity_poly.pdbx_strand_id
1 'polypeptide(L)'
;MLRPHQLFVSAAITGCVWLAAPALACAPAMEMGKSVSITGEEALIVWDAERGVEHFIRRGEFRTDADDFGFLVPTPSPPELSEVDNGVFDRLRSHIAPPIEYTHAWVPVTLCMTPFMVVFSAEPEVVMVSAAASGVEVLSTARVAGLDATVVRSTDAEALAGWLDERGYENRPALVEWLRPYVDDGFVITAFQFTKGDPGSGSVGNQAVRMSFETDRPFYPYREPSDHTDEPGRTLRVHVVATERAFPSLDGEQPGEWGANELFAAPIEGAHGLLGDGLSSVGGELWLTSFLDSATLRESADLRFEIQPADEIRPEPIVVEGTPTMIPVPVEPALLLGGGIWWWRRRKAKTSA
;
A
#
# COMPACT_ATOMS: atom_id res chain seq x y z
N MET A 1 3.14 76.62 14.28
CA MET A 1 3.63 76.10 12.98
C MET A 1 5.09 75.71 13.16
N LEU A 2 5.59 74.53 12.81
CA LEU A 2 4.95 73.30 12.29
C LEU A 2 5.40 72.06 13.12
N ARG A 3 4.86 70.88 12.83
CA ARG A 3 5.31 69.59 13.41
C ARG A 3 6.52 69.04 12.63
N PRO A 4 7.47 68.33 13.26
CA PRO A 4 8.32 67.39 12.54
C PRO A 4 7.49 66.17 12.08
N HIS A 5 7.78 65.66 10.89
CA HIS A 5 7.03 64.54 10.30
C HIS A 5 7.60 63.17 10.73
N GLN A 6 6.71 62.20 10.92
CA GLN A 6 7.10 60.79 11.08
C GLN A 6 7.37 60.18 9.70
N LEU A 7 8.53 59.54 9.54
CA LEU A 7 8.86 58.72 8.36
C LEU A 7 8.39 57.29 8.61
N PHE A 8 7.25 56.92 8.03
CA PHE A 8 6.85 55.51 7.92
C PHE A 8 7.68 54.84 6.80
N VAL A 9 8.56 53.92 7.19
CA VAL A 9 9.23 53.02 6.25
C VAL A 9 8.34 51.79 6.08
N SER A 10 7.54 51.77 5.02
CA SER A 10 6.73 50.61 4.65
C SER A 10 7.63 49.49 4.10
N ALA A 11 7.98 48.54 4.95
CA ALA A 11 8.64 47.31 4.52
C ALA A 11 7.65 46.46 3.71
N ALA A 12 7.81 46.45 2.38
CA ALA A 12 7.05 45.57 1.51
C ALA A 12 7.56 44.12 1.67
N ILE A 13 6.85 43.32 2.45
CA ILE A 13 7.11 41.88 2.54
C ILE A 13 6.55 41.23 1.26
N THR A 14 7.39 41.13 0.24
CA THR A 14 7.11 40.33 -0.95
C THR A 14 7.14 38.85 -0.56
N GLY A 15 5.99 38.32 -0.18
CA GLY A 15 5.82 36.90 0.11
C GLY A 15 6.12 36.08 -1.13
N CYS A 16 7.25 35.39 -1.15
CA CYS A 16 7.52 34.35 -2.14
C CYS A 16 6.57 33.18 -1.85
N VAL A 17 5.52 33.05 -2.64
CA VAL A 17 4.68 31.85 -2.66
C VAL A 17 5.52 30.75 -3.30
N TRP A 18 6.15 29.93 -2.44
CA TRP A 18 6.73 28.67 -2.87
C TRP A 18 5.57 27.75 -3.25
N LEU A 19 5.36 27.55 -4.55
CA LEU A 19 4.58 26.45 -5.07
C LEU A 19 5.38 25.17 -4.78
N ALA A 20 4.93 24.39 -3.80
CA ALA A 20 5.55 23.12 -3.49
C ALA A 20 5.23 22.11 -4.60
N ALA A 21 6.25 21.51 -5.20
CA ALA A 21 6.09 20.34 -6.06
C ALA A 21 5.83 19.09 -5.18
N PRO A 22 4.89 18.20 -5.56
CA PRO A 22 4.62 16.97 -4.82
C PRO A 22 5.67 15.87 -5.06
N ALA A 23 5.59 14.78 -4.27
CA ALA A 23 6.70 13.84 -4.05
C ALA A 23 6.72 12.57 -4.94
N LEU A 24 7.92 12.16 -5.33
CA LEU A 24 8.15 11.34 -6.52
C LEU A 24 8.77 9.96 -6.23
N ALA A 25 7.95 9.00 -5.75
CA ALA A 25 8.34 7.60 -5.56
C ALA A 25 8.37 6.78 -6.87
N CYS A 26 9.25 5.78 -7.02
CA CYS A 26 9.40 5.03 -8.29
C CYS A 26 9.58 5.95 -9.53
N ALA A 27 10.32 7.06 -9.35
CA ALA A 27 10.60 8.11 -10.34
C ALA A 27 9.45 8.36 -11.34
N PRO A 28 8.33 9.00 -10.90
CA PRO A 28 7.20 9.28 -11.76
C PRO A 28 7.62 10.21 -12.88
N ALA A 29 7.24 9.81 -14.08
CA ALA A 29 7.62 10.45 -15.32
C ALA A 29 6.46 11.34 -15.77
N MET A 30 6.69 12.65 -15.86
CA MET A 30 5.66 13.69 -15.92
C MET A 30 6.04 14.79 -16.91
N GLU A 31 5.10 15.61 -17.38
CA GLU A 31 5.44 16.76 -18.23
C GLU A 31 6.21 17.85 -17.44
N MET A 32 7.06 18.60 -18.13
CA MET A 32 7.83 19.73 -17.60
C MET A 32 6.97 20.72 -16.80
N GLY A 33 7.28 20.89 -15.51
CA GLY A 33 6.57 21.81 -14.62
C GLY A 33 5.16 21.37 -14.19
N LYS A 34 4.74 20.12 -14.49
CA LYS A 34 3.59 19.46 -13.84
C LYS A 34 3.99 18.86 -12.49
N SER A 35 3.03 18.24 -11.82
CA SER A 35 3.17 17.84 -10.43
C SER A 35 2.48 16.49 -10.19
N VAL A 36 3.21 15.54 -9.57
CA VAL A 36 2.77 14.17 -9.25
C VAL A 36 3.25 13.85 -7.84
N SER A 37 2.35 13.34 -6.99
CA SER A 37 2.64 12.84 -5.64
C SER A 37 2.25 11.37 -5.56
N ILE A 38 2.97 10.55 -4.79
CA ILE A 38 2.54 9.19 -4.46
C ILE A 38 2.06 9.10 -3.02
N THR A 39 0.78 8.76 -2.88
CA THR A 39 0.03 8.79 -1.62
C THR A 39 -0.06 7.43 -0.95
N GLY A 40 0.13 6.35 -1.71
CA GLY A 40 0.17 4.99 -1.20
C GLY A 40 0.83 4.05 -2.20
N GLU A 41 1.60 3.08 -1.71
CA GLU A 41 2.15 2.00 -2.52
C GLU A 41 1.95 0.66 -1.82
N GLU A 42 1.62 -0.36 -2.60
CA GLU A 42 1.42 -1.71 -2.08
C GLU A 42 2.02 -2.72 -3.06
N ALA A 43 2.91 -3.54 -2.54
CA ALA A 43 3.69 -4.48 -3.33
C ALA A 43 3.75 -5.87 -2.70
N LEU A 44 3.87 -6.86 -3.57
CA LEU A 44 4.05 -8.27 -3.25
C LEU A 44 5.25 -8.76 -4.06
N ILE A 45 6.25 -9.29 -3.36
CA ILE A 45 7.35 -10.05 -3.93
C ILE A 45 7.04 -11.53 -3.69
N VAL A 46 7.05 -12.36 -4.72
CA VAL A 46 7.06 -13.82 -4.58
C VAL A 46 8.39 -14.33 -5.13
N TRP A 47 9.19 -14.96 -4.28
CA TRP A 47 10.57 -15.34 -4.57
C TRP A 47 10.70 -16.86 -4.79
N ASP A 48 11.11 -17.24 -6.01
CA ASP A 48 11.43 -18.62 -6.38
C ASP A 48 12.94 -18.86 -6.29
N ALA A 49 13.39 -19.28 -5.11
CA ALA A 49 14.80 -19.54 -4.82
C ALA A 49 15.38 -20.75 -5.59
N GLU A 50 14.56 -21.70 -6.06
CA GLU A 50 15.03 -22.82 -6.88
C GLU A 50 15.35 -22.39 -8.31
N ARG A 51 14.64 -21.37 -8.81
CA ARG A 51 14.76 -20.87 -10.19
C ARG A 51 15.54 -19.57 -10.33
N GLY A 52 15.79 -18.86 -9.23
CA GLY A 52 16.38 -17.51 -9.25
C GLY A 52 15.44 -16.48 -9.86
N VAL A 53 14.13 -16.64 -9.65
CA VAL A 53 13.08 -15.79 -10.27
C VAL A 53 12.29 -15.07 -9.21
N GLU A 54 12.16 -13.76 -9.38
CA GLU A 54 11.23 -12.95 -8.60
C GLU A 54 9.96 -12.67 -9.41
N HIS A 55 8.82 -12.67 -8.74
CA HIS A 55 7.59 -12.06 -9.22
C HIS A 55 7.31 -10.82 -8.38
N PHE A 56 7.60 -9.64 -8.93
CA PHE A 56 7.33 -8.34 -8.33
C PHE A 56 5.97 -7.82 -8.80
N ILE A 57 5.01 -7.71 -7.89
CA ILE A 57 3.66 -7.19 -8.16
C ILE A 57 3.49 -5.87 -7.42
N ARG A 58 3.08 -4.79 -8.10
CA ARG A 58 2.82 -3.48 -7.47
C ARG A 58 1.51 -2.83 -7.90
N ARG A 59 0.94 -2.04 -6.99
CA ARG A 59 0.00 -0.95 -7.28
C ARG A 59 0.43 0.31 -6.54
N GLY A 60 0.15 1.47 -7.15
CA GLY A 60 0.36 2.79 -6.55
C GLY A 60 -0.91 3.62 -6.58
N GLU A 61 -1.04 4.48 -5.59
CA GLU A 61 -1.97 5.60 -5.51
C GLU A 61 -1.19 6.90 -5.66
N PHE A 62 -1.68 7.75 -6.54
CA PHE A 62 -1.05 8.98 -6.98
C PHE A 62 -2.02 10.16 -6.80
N ARG A 63 -1.48 11.37 -6.71
CA ARG A 63 -2.21 12.63 -6.74
C ARG A 63 -1.47 13.59 -7.67
N THR A 64 -2.11 14.03 -8.75
CA THR A 64 -1.46 14.66 -9.91
C THR A 64 -2.18 15.91 -10.40
N ASP A 65 -1.45 16.81 -11.05
CA ASP A 65 -1.99 17.80 -11.98
C ASP A 65 -1.48 17.64 -13.44
N ALA A 66 -0.64 16.65 -13.71
CA ALA A 66 -0.27 16.24 -15.07
C ALA A 66 -1.46 15.61 -15.80
N ASP A 67 -1.66 15.95 -17.07
CA ASP A 67 -2.73 15.39 -17.92
C ASP A 67 -2.29 14.07 -18.60
N ASP A 68 -0.98 13.86 -18.73
CA ASP A 68 -0.32 12.59 -19.06
C ASP A 68 0.84 12.37 -18.06
N PHE A 69 0.96 11.19 -17.46
CA PHE A 69 2.09 10.84 -16.59
C PHE A 69 2.35 9.32 -16.55
N GLY A 70 3.39 8.91 -15.83
CA GLY A 70 3.86 7.54 -15.74
C GLY A 70 4.77 7.30 -14.53
N PHE A 71 5.41 6.12 -14.47
CA PHE A 71 6.42 5.77 -13.48
C PHE A 71 7.46 4.79 -14.04
N LEU A 72 8.65 4.78 -13.45
CA LEU A 72 9.79 3.97 -13.90
C LEU A 72 10.10 2.88 -12.88
N VAL A 73 10.19 1.64 -13.33
CA VAL A 73 10.56 0.49 -12.49
C VAL A 73 11.88 -0.11 -12.98
N PRO A 74 12.98 0.00 -12.22
CA PRO A 74 14.20 -0.75 -12.45
C PRO A 74 14.01 -2.23 -12.11
N THR A 75 14.59 -3.10 -12.94
CA THR A 75 14.59 -4.56 -12.76
C THR A 75 15.98 -5.12 -13.12
N PRO A 76 16.57 -6.04 -12.33
CA PRO A 76 17.93 -6.56 -12.58
C PRO A 76 18.10 -7.25 -13.94
N SER A 77 17.03 -7.84 -14.48
CA SER A 77 17.00 -8.50 -15.79
C SER A 77 15.66 -8.22 -16.50
N PRO A 78 15.51 -8.50 -17.82
CA PRO A 78 14.30 -8.14 -18.56
C PRO A 78 13.05 -8.85 -18.01
N PRO A 79 12.00 -8.11 -17.58
CA PRO A 79 10.82 -8.71 -16.97
C PRO A 79 9.79 -9.19 -18.00
N GLU A 80 9.17 -10.34 -17.73
CA GLU A 80 7.86 -10.67 -18.30
C GLU A 80 6.76 -9.87 -17.57
N LEU A 81 5.92 -9.17 -18.33
CA LEU A 81 4.85 -8.31 -17.79
C LEU A 81 3.49 -9.02 -17.85
N SER A 82 2.78 -9.09 -16.71
CA SER A 82 1.39 -9.54 -16.67
C SER A 82 0.52 -8.67 -15.76
N GLU A 83 -0.79 -8.72 -15.98
CA GLU A 83 -1.77 -8.16 -15.04
C GLU A 83 -2.00 -9.16 -13.89
N VAL A 84 -2.38 -8.65 -12.72
CA VAL A 84 -2.78 -9.45 -11.55
C VAL A 84 -4.07 -8.88 -10.97
N ASP A 85 -4.93 -9.75 -10.47
CA ASP A 85 -6.13 -9.36 -9.73
C ASP A 85 -5.75 -8.48 -8.51
N ASN A 86 -6.28 -7.26 -8.50
CA ASN A 86 -6.05 -6.28 -7.44
C ASN A 86 -6.50 -6.79 -6.06
N GLY A 87 -7.44 -7.75 -6.02
CA GLY A 87 -7.89 -8.44 -4.82
C GLY A 87 -6.82 -9.32 -4.15
N VAL A 88 -5.66 -9.58 -4.76
CA VAL A 88 -4.53 -10.25 -4.09
C VAL A 88 -4.10 -9.50 -2.84
N PHE A 89 -4.06 -8.18 -2.91
CA PHE A 89 -3.69 -7.32 -1.80
C PHE A 89 -4.79 -7.25 -0.73
N ASP A 90 -6.07 -7.30 -1.12
CA ASP A 90 -7.17 -7.38 -0.16
C ASP A 90 -7.20 -8.72 0.59
N ARG A 91 -6.84 -9.82 -0.09
CA ARG A 91 -6.61 -11.13 0.55
C ARG A 91 -5.43 -11.09 1.51
N LEU A 92 -4.28 -10.52 1.10
CA LEU A 92 -3.10 -10.34 1.95
C LEU A 92 -3.40 -9.49 3.19
N ARG A 93 -4.01 -8.31 3.02
CA ARG A 93 -4.43 -7.45 4.13
C ARG A 93 -5.41 -8.14 5.09
N SER A 94 -6.35 -8.92 4.55
CA SER A 94 -7.29 -9.71 5.38
C SER A 94 -6.60 -10.85 6.13
N HIS A 95 -5.54 -11.44 5.56
CA HIS A 95 -4.76 -12.50 6.19
C HIS A 95 -3.86 -11.97 7.32
N ILE A 96 -3.24 -10.80 7.14
CA ILE A 96 -2.40 -10.16 8.18
C ILE A 96 -3.18 -9.26 9.15
N ALA A 97 -4.52 -9.25 9.08
CA ALA A 97 -5.34 -8.47 9.98
C ALA A 97 -5.30 -9.06 11.41
N PRO A 98 -5.29 -8.23 12.48
CA PRO A 98 -5.41 -8.72 13.84
C PRO A 98 -6.75 -9.46 14.03
N PRO A 99 -6.76 -10.65 14.65
CA PRO A 99 -7.99 -11.40 14.89
C PRO A 99 -8.89 -10.65 15.88
N ILE A 100 -10.20 -10.72 15.69
CA ILE A 100 -11.17 -10.06 16.58
C ILE A 100 -11.64 -11.04 17.66
N GLU A 101 -11.35 -10.74 18.92
CA GLU A 101 -11.79 -11.52 20.08
C GLU A 101 -12.95 -10.84 20.80
N TYR A 102 -14.09 -11.54 20.95
CA TYR A 102 -15.28 -11.01 21.60
C TYR A 102 -15.37 -11.39 23.09
N THR A 103 -14.93 -10.49 23.98
CA THR A 103 -15.03 -10.70 25.43
C THR A 103 -16.46 -10.41 25.92
N HIS A 104 -17.07 -11.38 26.61
CA HIS A 104 -18.47 -11.29 27.02
C HIS A 104 -18.62 -10.63 28.39
N ALA A 105 -18.94 -9.33 28.41
CA ALA A 105 -19.25 -8.59 29.64
C ALA A 105 -20.67 -8.91 30.17
N TRP A 106 -20.80 -9.10 31.48
CA TRP A 106 -22.07 -9.46 32.12
C TRP A 106 -22.71 -8.23 32.80
N VAL A 107 -23.67 -7.59 32.13
CA VAL A 107 -24.34 -6.38 32.64
C VAL A 107 -25.88 -6.52 32.58
N PRO A 108 -26.60 -6.50 33.72
CA PRO A 108 -28.06 -6.69 33.74
C PRO A 108 -28.83 -5.36 33.65
N VAL A 109 -29.43 -5.06 32.50
CA VAL A 109 -30.25 -3.85 32.26
C VAL A 109 -31.53 -4.19 31.48
N THR A 110 -32.51 -3.28 31.51
CA THR A 110 -33.88 -3.43 30.98
C THR A 110 -34.03 -2.88 29.55
N LEU A 111 -34.96 -3.45 28.76
CA LEU A 111 -35.20 -3.09 27.36
C LEU A 111 -35.52 -1.60 27.10
N CYS A 112 -35.08 -1.12 25.93
CA CYS A 112 -35.78 -0.14 25.11
C CYS A 112 -35.62 -0.52 23.61
N MET A 113 -36.53 -0.07 22.73
CA MET A 113 -36.65 -0.54 21.33
C MET A 113 -36.90 0.62 20.35
N THR A 114 -36.14 0.67 19.25
CA THR A 114 -36.51 1.40 18.01
C THR A 114 -35.81 0.82 16.76
N PRO A 115 -36.33 0.99 15.52
CA PRO A 115 -35.86 0.22 14.36
C PRO A 115 -35.38 1.03 13.12
N PHE A 116 -34.46 0.40 12.36
CA PHE A 116 -34.36 0.32 10.88
C PHE A 116 -34.35 1.58 9.97
N MET A 117 -33.33 1.69 9.11
CA MET A 117 -33.40 2.42 7.82
C MET A 117 -32.43 1.79 6.77
N VAL A 118 -32.47 2.23 5.50
CA VAL A 118 -32.00 1.50 4.30
C VAL A 118 -31.19 2.40 3.36
N VAL A 119 -30.21 1.84 2.62
CA VAL A 119 -29.51 2.47 1.47
C VAL A 119 -29.35 1.45 0.33
N PHE A 120 -29.24 1.91 -0.93
CA PHE A 120 -29.07 1.12 -2.16
C PHE A 120 -27.70 1.37 -2.84
N SER A 121 -27.28 0.46 -3.74
CA SER A 121 -26.09 0.61 -4.62
C SER A 121 -26.38 0.16 -6.06
N ALA A 122 -25.60 0.65 -7.05
CA ALA A 122 -25.62 0.20 -8.46
C ALA A 122 -24.31 0.60 -9.20
N GLU A 123 -23.87 -0.19 -10.19
CA GLU A 123 -22.59 -0.05 -10.95
C GLU A 123 -22.73 -0.57 -12.41
N PRO A 124 -21.86 -0.15 -13.37
CA PRO A 124 -21.73 -0.84 -14.68
C PRO A 124 -20.32 -0.90 -15.37
N GLU A 125 -19.79 -2.12 -15.56
CA GLU A 125 -19.29 -2.79 -16.81
C GLU A 125 -18.26 -2.21 -17.88
N VAL A 126 -17.13 -2.94 -18.06
CA VAL A 126 -16.38 -3.47 -19.28
C VAL A 126 -15.42 -2.71 -20.29
N VAL A 127 -14.15 -3.21 -20.40
CA VAL A 127 -13.40 -3.79 -21.60
C VAL A 127 -12.44 -3.00 -22.57
N MET A 128 -11.11 -3.25 -22.42
CA MET A 128 -10.04 -3.72 -23.39
C MET A 128 -9.23 -2.89 -24.46
N VAL A 129 -7.86 -3.04 -24.38
CA VAL A 129 -6.85 -3.39 -25.45
C VAL A 129 -5.97 -2.36 -26.25
N SER A 130 -4.71 -2.77 -26.51
CA SER A 130 -3.64 -2.32 -27.48
C SER A 130 -3.16 -0.85 -27.49
N ALA A 131 -1.91 -0.46 -27.14
CA ALA A 131 -0.57 -0.95 -27.55
C ALA A 131 -0.32 -0.86 -29.08
N ALA A 132 0.83 -0.49 -29.65
CA ALA A 132 2.14 0.03 -29.19
C ALA A 132 2.76 0.86 -30.36
N ALA A 133 4.03 1.33 -30.45
CA ALA A 133 5.31 1.13 -29.75
C ALA A 133 6.16 2.45 -29.91
N SER A 134 7.44 2.57 -30.28
CA SER A 134 8.68 1.76 -30.36
C SER A 134 9.90 2.73 -30.24
N GLY A 135 11.14 2.26 -30.44
CA GLY A 135 12.35 3.12 -30.55
C GLY A 135 13.06 3.38 -29.22
N VAL A 136 14.39 3.59 -29.26
CA VAL A 136 15.40 3.01 -28.32
C VAL A 136 15.47 1.47 -28.45
N GLU A 137 16.37 0.78 -27.73
CA GLU A 137 16.24 -0.68 -27.58
C GLU A 137 15.05 -1.00 -26.65
N VAL A 138 13.86 -0.94 -27.25
CA VAL A 138 12.64 -1.51 -26.72
C VAL A 138 12.77 -3.02 -26.78
N LEU A 139 13.04 -3.65 -25.62
CA LEU A 139 13.07 -5.10 -25.47
C LEU A 139 11.65 -5.67 -25.63
N SER A 140 10.64 -4.96 -25.10
CA SER A 140 9.23 -5.26 -25.34
C SER A 140 8.34 -4.04 -25.10
N THR A 141 7.14 -4.06 -25.68
CA THR A 141 6.02 -3.17 -25.34
C THR A 141 4.78 -3.99 -25.08
N ALA A 142 4.05 -3.68 -24.00
CA ALA A 142 2.78 -4.29 -23.65
C ALA A 142 1.78 -3.22 -23.21
N ARG A 143 0.48 -3.53 -23.28
CA ARG A 143 -0.53 -2.84 -22.48
C ARG A 143 -0.97 -3.81 -21.39
N VAL A 144 -0.89 -3.37 -20.14
CA VAL A 144 -1.06 -4.22 -18.95
C VAL A 144 -1.60 -3.37 -17.80
N ALA A 145 -2.59 -3.85 -17.05
CA ALA A 145 -3.09 -3.17 -15.84
C ALA A 145 -3.61 -1.73 -16.06
N GLY A 146 -4.07 -1.41 -17.28
CA GLY A 146 -4.48 -0.06 -17.70
C GLY A 146 -3.34 0.86 -18.19
N LEU A 147 -2.10 0.39 -18.14
CA LEU A 147 -0.88 1.13 -18.44
C LEU A 147 -0.29 0.71 -19.80
N ASP A 148 0.27 1.66 -20.54
CA ASP A 148 1.17 1.37 -21.66
C ASP A 148 2.60 1.21 -21.12
N ALA A 149 3.15 0.00 -21.22
CA ALA A 149 4.44 -0.37 -20.67
C ALA A 149 5.48 -0.55 -21.78
N THR A 150 6.65 0.07 -21.62
CA THR A 150 7.82 -0.11 -22.50
C THR A 150 9.01 -0.58 -21.69
N VAL A 151 9.48 -1.80 -21.96
CA VAL A 151 10.68 -2.38 -21.34
C VAL A 151 11.89 -1.96 -22.18
N VAL A 152 12.83 -1.23 -21.56
CA VAL A 152 13.98 -0.61 -22.26
C VAL A 152 15.30 -0.90 -21.56
N ARG A 153 16.36 -1.01 -22.36
CA ARG A 153 17.75 -1.04 -21.88
C ARG A 153 18.52 0.15 -22.46
N SER A 154 19.43 0.69 -21.66
CA SER A 154 20.45 1.64 -22.09
C SER A 154 21.78 1.30 -21.40
N THR A 155 22.89 1.73 -21.99
CA THR A 155 24.23 1.75 -21.36
C THR A 155 24.70 3.19 -21.10
N ASP A 156 23.77 4.15 -21.15
CA ASP A 156 24.00 5.58 -20.95
C ASP A 156 22.72 6.21 -20.34
N ALA A 157 22.86 6.83 -19.17
CA ALA A 157 21.76 7.45 -18.43
C ALA A 157 21.28 8.77 -19.07
N GLU A 158 22.17 9.52 -19.72
CA GLU A 158 21.82 10.75 -20.47
C GLU A 158 21.02 10.37 -21.73
N ALA A 159 21.44 9.30 -22.43
CA ALA A 159 20.71 8.79 -23.59
C ALA A 159 19.31 8.23 -23.23
N LEU A 160 19.18 7.59 -22.06
CA LEU A 160 17.90 7.10 -21.57
C LEU A 160 16.98 8.25 -21.13
N ALA A 161 17.51 9.26 -20.44
CA ALA A 161 16.74 10.45 -20.07
C ALA A 161 16.33 11.28 -21.31
N GLY A 162 17.18 11.35 -22.33
CA GLY A 162 16.84 11.94 -23.63
C GLY A 162 15.71 11.21 -24.36
N TRP A 163 15.65 9.87 -24.28
CA TRP A 163 14.52 9.10 -24.82
C TRP A 163 13.22 9.30 -24.02
N LEU A 164 13.32 9.55 -22.71
CA LEU A 164 12.17 9.93 -21.89
C LEU A 164 11.66 11.33 -22.27
N ASP A 165 12.56 12.29 -22.56
CA ASP A 165 12.24 13.63 -23.10
C ASP A 165 11.48 13.56 -24.43
N GLU A 166 11.93 12.71 -25.37
CA GLU A 166 11.25 12.42 -26.64
C GLU A 166 9.82 11.86 -26.47
N ARG A 167 9.46 11.39 -25.27
CA ARG A 167 8.14 10.85 -24.91
C ARG A 167 7.29 11.78 -24.05
N GLY A 168 7.77 13.01 -23.80
CA GLY A 168 7.08 14.03 -23.01
C GLY A 168 7.34 13.96 -21.51
N TYR A 169 8.31 13.16 -21.06
CA TYR A 169 8.71 13.08 -19.67
C TYR A 169 9.86 14.04 -19.36
N GLU A 170 9.80 14.70 -18.21
CA GLU A 170 10.74 15.76 -17.82
C GLU A 170 12.16 15.23 -17.57
N ASN A 171 13.08 15.53 -18.48
CA ASN A 171 14.51 15.24 -18.31
C ASN A 171 15.16 16.19 -17.28
N ARG A 172 15.00 15.87 -16.00
CA ARG A 172 15.64 16.57 -14.86
C ARG A 172 17.00 15.97 -14.50
N PRO A 173 17.97 16.76 -14.01
CA PRO A 173 19.25 16.24 -13.53
C PRO A 173 19.12 15.14 -12.46
N ALA A 174 18.16 15.27 -11.54
CA ALA A 174 17.88 14.26 -10.51
C ALA A 174 17.39 12.92 -11.09
N LEU A 175 16.71 12.94 -12.25
CA LEU A 175 16.32 11.72 -12.97
C LEU A 175 17.54 11.04 -13.61
N VAL A 176 18.49 11.80 -14.17
CA VAL A 176 19.76 11.26 -14.68
C VAL A 176 20.62 10.69 -13.54
N GLU A 177 20.67 11.36 -12.39
CA GLU A 177 21.33 10.86 -11.18
C GLU A 177 20.69 9.56 -10.66
N TRP A 178 19.35 9.48 -10.65
CA TRP A 178 18.58 8.30 -10.25
C TRP A 178 18.75 7.12 -11.22
N LEU A 179 18.77 7.38 -12.54
CA LEU A 179 18.98 6.35 -13.57
C LEU A 179 20.39 5.75 -13.52
N ARG A 180 21.40 6.53 -13.14
CA ARG A 180 22.81 6.15 -13.23
C ARG A 180 23.18 4.82 -12.56
N PRO A 181 22.90 4.55 -11.27
CA PRO A 181 23.27 3.28 -10.64
C PRO A 181 22.68 2.07 -11.38
N TYR A 182 21.42 2.14 -11.82
CA TYR A 182 20.77 1.07 -12.57
C TYR A 182 21.41 0.84 -13.93
N VAL A 183 21.75 1.92 -14.66
CA VAL A 183 22.42 1.83 -15.96
C VAL A 183 23.85 1.31 -15.83
N ASP A 184 24.59 1.74 -14.81
CA ASP A 184 25.95 1.28 -14.53
C ASP A 184 25.99 -0.21 -14.14
N ASP A 185 25.00 -0.69 -13.37
CA ASP A 185 24.80 -2.11 -13.03
C ASP A 185 24.12 -2.93 -14.17
N GLY A 186 23.74 -2.30 -15.29
CA GLY A 186 23.19 -2.98 -16.48
C GLY A 186 21.71 -3.42 -16.39
N PHE A 187 20.95 -2.86 -15.44
CA PHE A 187 19.53 -3.13 -15.24
C PHE A 187 18.68 -2.81 -16.47
N VAL A 188 17.47 -3.36 -16.48
CA VAL A 188 16.40 -3.02 -17.43
C VAL A 188 15.40 -2.10 -16.73
N ILE A 189 15.03 -1.00 -17.39
CA ILE A 189 13.99 -0.08 -16.89
C ILE A 189 12.68 -0.39 -17.62
N THR A 190 11.59 -0.54 -16.88
CA THR A 190 10.24 -0.54 -17.46
C THR A 190 9.60 0.81 -17.22
N ALA A 191 9.34 1.54 -18.31
CA ALA A 191 8.61 2.79 -18.29
C ALA A 191 7.11 2.50 -18.49
N PHE A 192 6.30 2.80 -17.46
CA PHE A 192 4.85 2.69 -17.51
C PHE A 192 4.22 4.07 -17.71
N GLN A 193 3.28 4.19 -18.64
CA GLN A 193 2.48 5.40 -18.88
C GLN A 193 1.01 5.12 -18.58
N PHE A 194 0.31 6.08 -17.95
CA PHE A 194 -1.14 6.05 -17.88
C PHE A 194 -1.75 6.28 -19.27
N THR A 195 -2.87 5.63 -19.58
CA THR A 195 -3.48 5.72 -20.91
C THR A 195 -4.14 7.09 -21.10
N LYS A 196 -3.78 7.80 -22.18
CA LYS A 196 -4.25 9.16 -22.51
C LYS A 196 -5.77 9.30 -22.34
N GLY A 197 -6.19 10.07 -21.34
CA GLY A 197 -7.60 10.28 -20.96
C GLY A 197 -7.91 9.93 -19.50
N ASP A 198 -7.10 9.08 -18.87
CA ASP A 198 -7.12 8.81 -17.42
C ASP A 198 -5.92 9.47 -16.71
N PRO A 199 -6.15 10.30 -15.69
CA PRO A 199 -7.24 11.28 -15.57
C PRO A 199 -6.71 12.72 -15.47
N GLY A 200 -7.57 13.69 -15.79
CA GLY A 200 -7.30 15.09 -15.44
C GLY A 200 -7.21 15.30 -13.92
N SER A 201 -6.48 16.35 -13.52
CA SER A 201 -6.00 16.61 -12.15
C SER A 201 -6.85 16.08 -10.98
N GLY A 202 -6.26 15.21 -10.16
CA GLY A 202 -6.96 14.50 -9.10
C GLY A 202 -6.15 13.38 -8.44
N SER A 203 -6.85 12.45 -7.78
CA SER A 203 -6.29 11.21 -7.23
C SER A 203 -6.47 10.08 -8.24
N VAL A 204 -5.44 9.26 -8.42
CA VAL A 204 -5.34 8.23 -9.47
C VAL A 204 -4.78 6.95 -8.86
N GLY A 205 -5.18 5.77 -9.34
CA GLY A 205 -4.56 4.51 -8.95
C GLY A 205 -4.51 3.53 -10.12
N ASN A 206 -3.52 2.62 -10.15
CA ASN A 206 -3.39 1.61 -11.19
C ASN A 206 -3.87 0.21 -10.74
N GLN A 207 -4.22 -0.65 -11.71
CA GLN A 207 -4.43 -2.09 -11.42
C GLN A 207 -3.07 -2.75 -11.12
N ALA A 208 -3.07 -3.88 -10.43
CA ALA A 208 -1.83 -4.54 -10.04
C ALA A 208 -1.07 -5.08 -11.27
N VAL A 209 0.18 -4.66 -11.44
CA VAL A 209 1.07 -5.14 -12.51
C VAL A 209 2.16 -6.02 -11.92
N ARG A 210 2.38 -7.19 -12.53
CA ARG A 210 3.45 -8.13 -12.25
C ARG A 210 4.58 -7.95 -13.26
N MET A 211 5.80 -7.87 -12.75
CA MET A 211 7.06 -8.03 -13.46
C MET A 211 7.70 -9.32 -12.95
N SER A 212 7.98 -10.27 -13.84
CA SER A 212 8.67 -11.52 -13.48
C SER A 212 10.07 -11.52 -14.10
N PHE A 213 11.12 -11.52 -13.28
CA PHE A 213 12.50 -11.37 -13.72
C PHE A 213 13.46 -12.30 -12.98
N GLU A 214 14.61 -12.60 -13.59
CA GLU A 214 15.70 -13.34 -12.96
C GLU A 214 16.52 -12.40 -12.06
N THR A 215 16.90 -12.86 -10.86
CA THR A 215 17.79 -12.15 -9.93
C THR A 215 18.43 -13.14 -8.94
N ASP A 216 19.53 -12.75 -8.28
CA ASP A 216 20.21 -13.61 -7.29
C ASP A 216 19.54 -13.63 -5.90
N ARG A 217 18.77 -12.58 -5.58
CA ARG A 217 18.10 -12.38 -4.28
C ARG A 217 16.96 -11.36 -4.41
N PRO A 218 15.88 -11.49 -3.60
CA PRO A 218 14.72 -10.62 -3.73
C PRO A 218 15.05 -9.13 -3.52
N PHE A 219 14.36 -8.28 -4.27
CA PHE A 219 14.68 -6.87 -4.50
C PHE A 219 13.42 -6.00 -4.50
N TYR A 220 13.53 -4.77 -3.98
CA TYR A 220 12.52 -3.74 -4.20
C TYR A 220 13.20 -2.42 -4.58
N PRO A 221 12.85 -1.79 -5.73
CA PRO A 221 13.40 -0.50 -6.13
C PRO A 221 12.78 0.63 -5.27
N TYR A 222 13.41 0.90 -4.13
CA TYR A 222 12.96 1.82 -3.09
C TYR A 222 13.40 3.27 -3.33
N ARG A 223 14.54 3.43 -4.01
CA ARG A 223 15.25 4.70 -4.23
C ARG A 223 14.38 5.72 -4.95
N GLU A 224 14.31 6.93 -4.40
CA GLU A 224 13.61 8.08 -5.01
C GLU A 224 14.64 9.06 -5.65
N PRO A 225 14.28 9.82 -6.69
CA PRO A 225 15.15 10.86 -7.24
C PRO A 225 15.53 11.93 -6.20
N SER A 226 16.71 12.53 -6.34
CA SER A 226 17.30 13.46 -5.37
C SER A 226 16.51 14.76 -5.14
N ASP A 227 15.48 15.04 -5.95
CA ASP A 227 14.60 16.21 -5.84
C ASP A 227 13.19 15.91 -5.31
N HIS A 228 12.96 14.70 -4.77
CA HIS A 228 11.71 14.39 -4.06
C HIS A 228 11.56 15.20 -2.76
N THR A 229 10.31 15.45 -2.36
CA THR A 229 9.91 16.23 -1.18
C THR A 229 9.21 15.36 -0.14
N ASP A 230 9.05 15.85 1.09
CA ASP A 230 8.22 15.19 2.11
C ASP A 230 6.75 15.08 1.64
N GLU A 231 6.17 13.88 1.70
CA GLU A 231 4.74 13.63 1.50
C GLU A 231 4.07 13.17 2.81
N PRO A 232 3.44 14.07 3.58
CA PRO A 232 2.85 13.75 4.87
C PRO A 232 1.70 12.73 4.77
N GLY A 233 1.89 11.56 5.37
CA GLY A 233 0.87 10.52 5.47
C GLY A 233 0.85 9.52 4.31
N ARG A 234 1.85 9.52 3.42
CA ARG A 234 2.04 8.38 2.50
C ARG A 234 2.35 7.09 3.28
N THR A 235 2.07 5.95 2.66
CA THR A 235 2.47 4.64 3.19
C THR A 235 2.99 3.74 2.08
N LEU A 236 3.94 2.87 2.40
CA LEU A 236 4.37 1.76 1.55
C LEU A 236 4.20 0.46 2.33
N ARG A 237 3.45 -0.47 1.75
CA ARG A 237 3.30 -1.83 2.26
C ARG A 237 4.01 -2.80 1.33
N VAL A 238 4.99 -3.53 1.85
CA VAL A 238 5.69 -4.60 1.11
C VAL A 238 5.38 -5.94 1.76
N HIS A 239 4.81 -6.84 0.98
CA HIS A 239 4.68 -8.25 1.29
C HIS A 239 5.79 -9.03 0.60
N VAL A 240 6.47 -9.93 1.31
CA VAL A 240 7.46 -10.84 0.73
C VAL A 240 7.02 -12.26 1.02
N VAL A 241 6.88 -13.07 -0.03
CA VAL A 241 6.60 -14.50 0.05
C VAL A 241 7.82 -15.27 -0.44
N ALA A 242 8.36 -16.10 0.43
CA ALA A 242 9.53 -16.95 0.17
C ALA A 242 9.38 -18.28 0.92
N THR A 243 10.42 -19.10 0.98
CA THR A 243 10.43 -20.34 1.78
C THR A 243 10.59 -20.10 3.28
N GLU A 244 11.18 -18.97 3.67
CA GLU A 244 11.43 -18.58 5.08
C GLU A 244 11.21 -17.06 5.25
N ARG A 245 11.45 -16.53 6.46
CA ARG A 245 11.23 -15.12 6.80
C ARG A 245 12.20 -14.22 6.03
N ALA A 246 11.66 -13.15 5.45
CA ALA A 246 12.43 -12.11 4.77
C ALA A 246 12.96 -11.05 5.76
N PHE A 247 14.22 -10.66 5.61
CA PHE A 247 14.90 -9.61 6.37
C PHE A 247 15.35 -8.49 5.41
N PRO A 248 14.78 -7.29 5.50
CA PRO A 248 15.08 -6.19 4.58
C PRO A 248 16.41 -5.53 4.93
N SER A 249 17.18 -5.10 3.94
CA SER A 249 18.25 -4.12 4.12
C SER A 249 18.31 -3.13 2.97
N LEU A 250 18.62 -1.87 3.27
CA LEU A 250 19.00 -0.87 2.26
C LEU A 250 20.40 -1.19 1.70
N ASP A 251 20.67 -0.80 0.45
CA ASP A 251 21.98 -1.01 -0.21
C ASP A 251 23.13 -0.37 0.60
N GLY A 252 23.92 -1.22 1.27
CA GLY A 252 25.07 -0.81 2.08
C GLY A 252 24.87 -0.97 3.59
N GLU A 253 23.64 -1.24 4.04
CA GLU A 253 23.29 -1.50 5.44
C GLU A 253 23.21 -3.02 5.74
N GLN A 254 22.98 -3.39 7.01
CA GLN A 254 22.87 -4.79 7.43
C GLN A 254 21.44 -5.35 7.33
N PRO A 255 21.28 -6.68 7.24
CA PRO A 255 19.97 -7.34 7.32
C PRO A 255 19.17 -6.92 8.57
N GLY A 256 17.99 -6.35 8.34
CA GLY A 256 17.10 -5.76 9.34
C GLY A 256 17.06 -4.22 9.32
N GLU A 257 17.98 -3.55 8.62
CA GLU A 257 18.08 -2.08 8.56
C GLU A 257 17.25 -1.53 7.37
N TRP A 258 16.02 -1.12 7.69
CA TRP A 258 15.08 -0.35 6.84
C TRP A 258 14.19 0.60 7.64
N GLY A 259 13.86 0.27 8.90
CA GLY A 259 13.05 1.14 9.78
C GLY A 259 11.53 1.05 9.57
N ALA A 260 11.06 0.32 8.56
CA ALA A 260 9.65 -0.03 8.39
C ALA A 260 9.13 -0.94 9.53
N ASN A 261 7.84 -0.86 9.82
CA ASN A 261 7.20 -1.71 10.84
C ASN A 261 6.92 -3.11 10.27
N GLU A 262 7.54 -4.15 10.80
CA GLU A 262 7.17 -5.54 10.49
C GLU A 262 5.86 -5.90 11.19
N LEU A 263 4.80 -6.18 10.42
CA LEU A 263 3.45 -6.40 10.92
C LEU A 263 3.10 -7.90 11.09
N PHE A 264 3.74 -8.74 10.29
CA PHE A 264 3.46 -10.17 10.20
C PHE A 264 4.66 -10.90 9.60
N ALA A 265 4.99 -12.07 10.15
CA ALA A 265 5.97 -12.99 9.62
C ALA A 265 5.59 -14.42 10.04
N ALA A 266 4.99 -15.22 9.15
CA ALA A 266 4.63 -16.61 9.47
C ALA A 266 4.45 -17.49 8.23
N PRO A 267 4.45 -18.83 8.38
CA PRO A 267 4.01 -19.76 7.34
C PRO A 267 2.56 -19.48 6.89
N ILE A 268 2.30 -19.63 5.58
CA ILE A 268 0.98 -19.44 4.97
C ILE A 268 0.38 -20.75 4.49
N GLU A 269 -0.61 -21.24 5.23
CA GLU A 269 -1.48 -22.33 4.76
C GLU A 269 -2.30 -21.87 3.54
N GLY A 270 -2.42 -22.74 2.53
CA GLY A 270 -3.31 -22.49 1.38
C GLY A 270 -2.87 -21.34 0.46
N ALA A 271 -1.57 -21.09 0.31
CA ALA A 271 -0.99 -20.00 -0.48
C ALA A 271 -1.63 -19.78 -1.88
N HIS A 272 -2.10 -20.84 -2.55
CA HIS A 272 -2.85 -20.76 -3.80
C HIS A 272 -4.12 -19.91 -3.71
N GLY A 273 -4.90 -20.02 -2.62
CA GLY A 273 -6.08 -19.19 -2.39
C GLY A 273 -5.75 -17.77 -1.93
N LEU A 274 -4.57 -17.55 -1.33
CA LEU A 274 -4.10 -16.24 -0.88
C LEU A 274 -3.57 -15.41 -2.07
N LEU A 275 -2.63 -15.97 -2.83
CA LEU A 275 -1.94 -15.29 -3.93
C LEU A 275 -2.76 -15.34 -5.23
N GLY A 276 -3.43 -16.47 -5.50
CA GLY A 276 -4.12 -16.74 -6.75
C GLY A 276 -3.29 -17.53 -7.77
N ASP A 277 -3.89 -17.78 -8.93
CA ASP A 277 -3.30 -18.53 -10.03
C ASP A 277 -1.97 -17.93 -10.52
N GLY A 278 -1.01 -18.80 -10.86
CA GLY A 278 0.26 -18.41 -11.46
C GLY A 278 1.23 -17.65 -10.56
N LEU A 279 0.88 -17.31 -9.31
CA LEU A 279 1.80 -16.81 -8.28
C LEU A 279 2.18 -17.91 -7.28
N SER A 280 1.24 -18.80 -6.94
CA SER A 280 1.48 -19.95 -6.08
C SER A 280 2.18 -21.14 -6.78
N SER A 281 3.00 -20.86 -7.79
CA SER A 281 3.78 -21.88 -8.53
C SER A 281 5.12 -22.20 -7.88
N VAL A 282 5.58 -21.37 -6.93
CA VAL A 282 6.74 -21.66 -6.09
C VAL A 282 6.41 -22.84 -5.18
N GLY A 283 7.29 -23.84 -5.15
CA GLY A 283 7.09 -25.07 -4.39
C GLY A 283 7.43 -24.95 -2.90
N GLY A 284 6.97 -25.94 -2.13
CA GLY A 284 7.29 -26.07 -0.70
C GLY A 284 6.25 -25.48 0.25
N GLU A 285 6.62 -25.37 1.51
CA GLU A 285 5.91 -24.55 2.50
C GLU A 285 6.36 -23.09 2.31
N LEU A 286 5.41 -22.18 2.16
CA LEU A 286 5.69 -20.76 1.93
C LEU A 286 5.49 -19.96 3.21
N TRP A 287 6.30 -18.92 3.36
CA TRP A 287 6.30 -17.96 4.45
C TRP A 287 5.92 -16.58 3.91
N LEU A 288 5.05 -15.85 4.62
CA LEU A 288 4.73 -14.45 4.32
C LEU A 288 5.36 -13.57 5.40
N THR A 289 6.21 -12.64 4.99
CA THR A 289 6.60 -11.46 5.79
C THR A 289 5.91 -10.23 5.23
N SER A 290 5.50 -9.29 6.09
CA SER A 290 4.78 -8.08 5.68
C SER A 290 5.21 -6.85 6.48
N PHE A 291 5.57 -5.79 5.77
CA PHE A 291 6.09 -4.54 6.30
C PHE A 291 5.16 -3.36 6.01
N LEU A 292 5.21 -2.34 6.85
CA LEU A 292 4.58 -1.04 6.65
C LEU A 292 5.58 0.08 6.96
N ASP A 293 6.08 0.67 5.88
CA ASP A 293 6.78 1.95 5.87
C ASP A 293 5.75 3.11 5.86
N SER A 294 6.08 4.15 6.61
CA SER A 294 5.30 5.39 6.77
C SER A 294 6.21 6.63 6.69
N ALA A 295 7.41 6.51 6.11
CA ALA A 295 8.36 7.59 5.98
C ALA A 295 7.87 8.64 4.96
N THR A 296 7.91 9.91 5.37
CA THR A 296 7.51 11.04 4.49
C THR A 296 8.56 11.31 3.41
N LEU A 297 9.82 10.95 3.66
CA LEU A 297 10.98 11.05 2.78
C LEU A 297 11.68 9.67 2.76
N ARG A 298 12.17 9.19 1.61
CA ARG A 298 12.89 7.90 1.52
C ARG A 298 14.38 8.12 1.36
N GLU A 299 15.15 7.10 1.71
CA GLU A 299 16.59 7.10 1.49
C GLU A 299 16.93 6.79 0.03
N SER A 300 18.04 7.34 -0.46
CA SER A 300 18.53 7.13 -1.82
C SER A 300 19.29 5.80 -1.96
N ALA A 301 18.67 4.70 -1.55
CA ALA A 301 19.16 3.32 -1.61
C ALA A 301 18.00 2.36 -1.97
N ASP A 302 18.30 1.20 -2.54
CA ASP A 302 17.27 0.19 -2.82
C ASP A 302 17.25 -0.92 -1.77
N LEU A 303 16.15 -1.67 -1.74
CA LEU A 303 15.93 -2.73 -0.76
C LEU A 303 16.32 -4.09 -1.32
N ARG A 304 16.99 -4.87 -0.48
CA ARG A 304 17.28 -6.30 -0.67
C ARG A 304 16.64 -7.07 0.48
N PHE A 305 16.27 -8.32 0.23
CA PHE A 305 15.75 -9.19 1.28
C PHE A 305 16.61 -10.44 1.40
N GLU A 306 17.15 -10.67 2.60
CA GLU A 306 17.78 -11.94 2.96
C GLU A 306 16.70 -12.90 3.48
N ILE A 307 16.72 -14.15 3.05
CA ILE A 307 15.73 -15.18 3.41
C ILE A 307 16.41 -16.16 4.36
N GLN A 308 15.92 -16.26 5.60
CA GLN A 308 16.54 -17.06 6.66
C GLN A 308 15.52 -17.51 7.73
N PRO A 309 15.79 -18.59 8.50
CA PRO A 309 14.85 -19.10 9.49
C PRO A 309 14.84 -18.22 10.76
N ALA A 310 13.64 -17.90 11.25
CA ALA A 310 13.45 -17.05 12.42
C ALA A 310 12.04 -17.23 13.03
N ASP A 311 11.83 -16.67 14.23
CA ASP A 311 10.56 -16.74 14.95
C ASP A 311 9.39 -16.06 14.21
N GLU A 312 8.17 -16.54 14.47
CA GLU A 312 6.95 -15.94 13.94
C GLU A 312 6.64 -14.57 14.57
N ILE A 313 6.09 -13.66 13.76
CA ILE A 313 5.42 -12.43 14.20
C ILE A 313 3.97 -12.49 13.74
N ARG A 314 3.03 -12.31 14.68
CA ARG A 314 1.60 -12.19 14.39
C ARG A 314 1.04 -11.00 15.18
N PRO A 315 0.10 -10.22 14.63
CA PRO A 315 -0.49 -9.08 15.32
C PRO A 315 -1.33 -9.53 16.53
N GLU A 316 -1.32 -8.73 17.60
CA GLU A 316 -2.15 -9.00 18.79
C GLU A 316 -3.66 -8.92 18.46
N PRO A 317 -4.52 -9.74 19.10
CA PRO A 317 -5.97 -9.70 18.86
C PRO A 317 -6.60 -8.34 19.24
N ILE A 318 -7.48 -7.83 18.38
CA ILE A 318 -8.38 -6.73 18.77
C ILE A 318 -9.47 -7.31 19.65
N VAL A 319 -9.33 -7.10 20.96
CA VAL A 319 -10.37 -7.43 21.94
C VAL A 319 -11.52 -6.42 21.84
N VAL A 320 -12.67 -6.88 21.36
CA VAL A 320 -13.93 -6.12 21.35
C VAL A 320 -14.77 -6.58 22.53
N GLU A 321 -15.06 -5.67 23.46
CA GLU A 321 -16.06 -5.93 24.50
C GLU A 321 -17.43 -6.14 23.85
N GLY A 322 -17.92 -7.39 23.88
CA GLY A 322 -19.19 -7.77 23.30
C GLY A 322 -20.34 -7.10 24.07
N THR A 323 -21.38 -6.67 23.33
CA THR A 323 -22.58 -6.10 23.94
C THR A 323 -23.13 -7.05 25.00
N PRO A 324 -23.41 -6.56 26.22
CA PRO A 324 -23.66 -7.43 27.35
C PRO A 324 -24.87 -8.32 27.11
N THR A 325 -24.70 -9.62 27.31
CA THR A 325 -25.78 -10.60 27.13
C THR A 325 -26.79 -10.44 28.27
N MET A 326 -27.78 -9.58 28.06
CA MET A 326 -28.83 -9.28 29.03
C MET A 326 -29.77 -10.48 29.20
N ILE A 327 -29.39 -11.45 30.03
CA ILE A 327 -30.29 -12.53 30.45
C ILE A 327 -31.42 -11.91 31.29
N PRO A 328 -32.69 -12.02 30.86
CA PRO A 328 -33.82 -11.53 31.65
C PRO A 328 -33.95 -12.41 32.90
N VAL A 329 -33.71 -11.82 34.08
CA VAL A 329 -33.94 -12.50 35.35
C VAL A 329 -35.45 -12.61 35.58
N PRO A 330 -36.03 -13.82 35.62
CA PRO A 330 -37.46 -13.98 35.86
C PRO A 330 -37.82 -13.49 37.28
N VAL A 331 -38.71 -12.50 37.36
CA VAL A 331 -39.17 -11.90 38.63
C VAL A 331 -40.41 -12.59 39.17
N GLU A 332 -41.08 -13.41 38.37
CA GLU A 332 -42.26 -14.19 38.72
C GLU A 332 -42.03 -15.10 39.93
N PRO A 333 -40.90 -15.83 40.08
CA PRO A 333 -40.63 -16.63 41.28
C PRO A 333 -40.57 -15.78 42.55
N ALA A 334 -39.95 -14.59 42.48
CA ALA A 334 -39.87 -13.66 43.61
C ALA A 334 -41.24 -13.07 43.98
N LEU A 335 -42.06 -12.73 42.97
CA LEU A 335 -43.43 -12.25 43.16
C LEU A 335 -44.35 -13.33 43.73
N LEU A 336 -44.23 -14.58 43.26
CA LEU A 336 -44.98 -15.73 43.78
C LEU A 336 -44.60 -16.06 45.24
N LEU A 337 -43.30 -16.04 45.57
CA LEU A 337 -42.82 -16.20 46.94
C LEU A 337 -43.33 -15.07 47.86
N GLY A 338 -43.20 -13.81 47.44
CA GLY A 338 -43.70 -12.64 48.17
C GLY A 338 -45.21 -12.69 48.42
N GLY A 339 -45.99 -13.01 47.37
CA GLY A 339 -47.43 -13.20 47.46
C GLY A 339 -47.85 -14.35 48.38
N GLY A 340 -47.15 -15.49 48.29
CA GLY A 340 -47.37 -16.64 49.17
C GLY A 340 -47.10 -16.33 50.65
N ILE A 341 -45.99 -15.66 50.95
CA ILE A 341 -45.63 -15.22 52.31
C ILE A 341 -46.66 -14.22 52.86
N TRP A 342 -47.10 -13.26 52.05
CA TRP A 342 -48.13 -12.28 52.41
C TRP A 342 -49.48 -12.95 52.70
N TRP A 343 -49.90 -13.88 51.85
CA TRP A 343 -51.15 -14.64 52.01
C TRP A 343 -51.11 -15.54 53.25
N TRP A 344 -49.99 -16.23 53.51
CA TRP A 344 -49.79 -17.04 54.71
C TRP A 344 -49.85 -16.19 56.00
N ARG A 345 -49.19 -15.01 56.00
CA ARG A 345 -49.29 -14.03 57.10
C ARG A 345 -50.74 -13.57 57.32
N ARG A 346 -51.47 -13.24 56.25
CA ARG A 346 -52.90 -12.86 56.33
C ARG A 346 -53.80 -14.00 56.82
N ARG A 347 -53.51 -15.27 56.48
CA ARG A 347 -54.24 -16.42 57.02
C ARG A 347 -54.03 -16.57 58.52
N LYS A 348 -52.77 -16.53 59.00
CA LYS A 348 -52.47 -16.63 60.44
C LYS A 348 -53.15 -15.55 61.27
N ALA A 349 -53.15 -14.30 60.79
CA ALA A 349 -53.80 -13.18 61.48
C ALA A 349 -55.34 -13.32 61.59
N LYS A 350 -55.97 -14.18 60.79
CA LYS A 350 -57.42 -14.47 60.81
C LYS A 350 -57.81 -15.72 61.62
N THR A 351 -56.84 -16.45 62.18
CA THR A 351 -57.10 -17.58 63.09
C THR A 351 -56.64 -17.30 64.52
N SER A 352 -56.30 -16.05 64.83
CA SER A 352 -55.94 -15.55 66.16
C SER A 352 -56.83 -14.39 66.62
N ALA A 353 -58.06 -14.35 66.11
CA ALA A 353 -59.15 -13.42 66.41
C ALA A 353 -60.49 -14.15 66.24
#